data_AF-A0A8T5DSY2-F1
#
_entry.id   AF-A0A8T5DSY2-F1
#
_cell.length_a   1.000
_cell.length_b   1.000
_cell.length_c   1.000
_cell.angle_alpha   90.00
_cell.angle_beta   90.00
_cell.angle_gamma   90.00
#
_symmetry.space_group_name_H-M   'P 1'
#
loop_
_entity.id
_entity.type
_entity.pdbx_description
1 polymer ?
#
loop_
_entity_poly.entity_id
_entity_poly.type
_entity_poly.pdbx_seq_one_letter_code
_entity_poly.pdbx_strand_id
1 'polypeptide(L)'
;DGRVLVGEDTSKHESNMVWLWEDLSEPLKPDGIISVDYVNLLSTPTDKNSTWDYSFRTEVNGLEIGASYTAVIIIKEFGFEDWKGVWWWNNIETDGQQYDHAFSLPRGCYSISASLYESQDLSSDVKNATILSDTMFEFTIGTGTCTDGVYSEETDQNNGSEDTKADIKNSDGDSMPGFGIMLCLLGIVGSSFIVTRRN
;
A
#
# COMPACT_ATOMS: atom_id res chain seq x y z
N ASP A 1 -21.19 -37.39 2.43
CA ASP A 1 -19.93 -37.76 1.78
C ASP A 1 -20.11 -39.15 1.18
N GLY A 2 -20.50 -39.22 -0.09
CA GLY A 2 -21.10 -40.40 -0.73
C GLY A 2 -20.08 -41.22 -1.53
N ARG A 3 -19.03 -41.72 -0.87
CA ARG A 3 -18.02 -42.54 -1.55
C ARG A 3 -18.47 -44.00 -1.56
N VAL A 4 -18.64 -44.56 -2.76
CA VAL A 4 -18.99 -45.97 -2.98
C VAL A 4 -17.71 -46.73 -3.24
N LEU A 5 -17.45 -47.74 -2.40
CA LEU A 5 -16.37 -48.69 -2.60
C LEU A 5 -16.86 -49.80 -3.52
N VAL A 6 -16.21 -49.97 -4.68
CA VAL A 6 -16.47 -51.08 -5.59
C VAL A 6 -15.28 -52.03 -5.53
N GLY A 7 -15.48 -53.16 -4.85
CA GLY A 7 -14.56 -54.30 -4.88
C GLY A 7 -15.24 -55.47 -5.56
N GLU A 8 -14.65 -55.99 -6.63
CA GLU A 8 -15.11 -57.22 -7.28
C GLU A 8 -14.49 -58.42 -6.54
N ASP A 9 -15.33 -59.17 -5.84
CA ASP A 9 -14.93 -60.44 -5.20
C ASP A 9 -14.85 -61.53 -6.27
N THR A 10 -13.62 -61.91 -6.63
CA THR A 10 -13.38 -62.93 -7.65
C THR A 10 -13.37 -64.36 -7.10
N SER A 11 -13.69 -64.56 -5.80
CA SER A 11 -13.79 -65.86 -5.11
C SER A 11 -12.60 -66.82 -5.33
N LYS A 12 -11.46 -66.28 -5.72
CA LYS A 12 -10.16 -66.93 -5.79
C LYS A 12 -9.14 -65.89 -5.35
N HIS A 13 -8.04 -66.36 -4.77
CA HIS A 13 -6.85 -65.61 -4.37
C HIS A 13 -6.77 -65.26 -2.87
N GLU A 14 -5.66 -65.69 -2.27
CA GLU A 14 -5.31 -65.59 -0.85
C GLU A 14 -4.88 -64.16 -0.44
N SER A 15 -5.03 -63.18 -1.34
CA SER A 15 -4.73 -61.77 -1.07
C SER A 15 -5.49 -60.89 -2.06
N ASN A 16 -6.39 -60.05 -1.55
CA ASN A 16 -7.09 -59.04 -2.34
C ASN A 16 -6.29 -57.73 -2.24
N MET A 17 -5.70 -57.24 -3.33
CA MET A 17 -4.99 -55.96 -3.33
C MET A 17 -5.98 -54.81 -3.53
N VAL A 18 -6.05 -53.93 -2.54
CA VAL A 18 -6.78 -52.66 -2.62
C VAL A 18 -5.79 -51.56 -3.00
N TRP A 19 -6.06 -50.87 -4.11
CA TRP A 19 -5.31 -49.68 -4.51
C TRP A 19 -5.99 -48.45 -3.90
N LEU A 20 -5.30 -47.80 -2.95
CA LEU A 20 -5.70 -46.50 -2.46
C LEU A 20 -5.09 -45.46 -3.41
N TRP A 21 -5.92 -44.82 -4.23
CA TRP A 21 -5.54 -43.59 -4.92
C TRP A 21 -5.67 -42.48 -3.89
N GLU A 22 -4.55 -42.14 -3.25
CA GLU A 22 -4.44 -40.86 -2.56
C GLU A 22 -4.20 -39.81 -3.65
N ASP A 23 -5.10 -38.82 -3.76
CA ASP A 23 -4.84 -37.66 -4.59
C ASP A 23 -3.55 -37.03 -4.05
N LEU A 24 -2.48 -37.07 -4.84
CA LEU A 24 -1.26 -36.31 -4.58
C LEU A 24 -1.65 -34.84 -4.65
N SER A 25 -2.10 -34.27 -3.53
CA SER A 25 -2.14 -32.83 -3.39
C SER A 25 -0.73 -32.34 -3.60
N GLU A 26 -0.51 -31.53 -4.64
CA GLU A 26 0.78 -30.90 -4.85
C GLU A 26 1.21 -30.24 -3.53
N PRO A 27 2.48 -30.44 -3.08
CA PRO A 27 2.94 -29.76 -1.90
C PRO A 27 2.75 -28.27 -2.12
N LEU A 28 2.07 -27.60 -1.17
CA LEU A 28 1.96 -26.14 -1.17
C LEU A 28 3.38 -25.59 -1.27
N LYS A 29 3.73 -25.05 -2.43
CA LYS A 29 5.02 -24.43 -2.62
C LYS A 29 4.98 -23.13 -1.80
N PRO A 30 5.89 -22.94 -0.84
CA PRO A 30 5.99 -21.67 -0.13
C PRO A 30 6.33 -20.58 -1.15
N ASP A 31 5.42 -19.62 -1.32
CA ASP A 31 5.56 -18.58 -2.33
C ASP A 31 6.37 -17.37 -1.85
N GLY A 32 6.67 -17.29 -0.53
CA GLY A 32 7.40 -16.18 0.08
C GLY A 32 6.70 -14.83 -0.11
N ILE A 33 6.13 -14.27 0.95
CA ILE A 33 5.36 -13.03 0.91
C ILE A 33 6.19 -11.91 1.52
N ILE A 34 6.25 -10.74 0.87
CA ILE A 34 6.82 -9.53 1.45
C ILE A 34 5.73 -8.48 1.73
N SER A 35 5.80 -7.84 2.90
CA SER A 35 4.91 -6.75 3.30
C SER A 35 5.70 -5.53 3.78
N VAL A 36 5.10 -4.36 3.62
CA VAL A 36 5.50 -3.13 4.32
C VAL A 36 4.50 -2.93 5.45
N ASP A 37 4.96 -3.01 6.69
CA ASP A 37 4.07 -2.97 7.86
C ASP A 37 3.62 -1.55 8.19
N TYR A 38 4.59 -0.63 8.23
CA TYR A 38 4.34 0.77 8.54
C TYR A 38 5.42 1.69 7.98
N VAL A 39 5.06 2.97 7.93
CA VAL A 39 5.98 4.10 7.80
C VAL A 39 5.67 5.07 8.93
N ASN A 40 6.62 5.25 9.84
CA ASN A 40 6.45 6.02 11.08
C ASN A 40 7.34 7.27 11.08
N LEU A 41 6.78 8.36 11.58
CA LEU A 41 7.49 9.61 11.81
C LEU A 41 8.48 9.45 12.97
N LEU A 42 9.75 9.79 12.75
CA LEU A 42 10.79 9.82 13.78
C LEU A 42 10.99 11.22 14.33
N SER A 43 11.10 12.23 13.47
CA SER A 43 11.39 13.59 13.87
C SER A 43 10.73 14.61 12.94
N THR A 44 10.21 15.69 13.52
CA THR A 44 9.66 16.83 12.78
C THR A 44 10.70 17.94 12.70
N PRO A 45 11.06 18.42 11.49
CA PRO A 45 11.97 19.53 11.36
C PRO A 45 11.32 20.83 11.83
N THR A 46 12.11 21.76 12.36
CA THR A 46 11.64 23.09 12.77
C THR A 46 11.38 24.00 11.57
N ASP A 47 12.14 23.82 10.49
CA ASP A 47 11.97 24.57 9.25
C ASP A 47 11.08 23.82 8.26
N LYS A 48 10.14 24.53 7.63
CA LYS A 48 9.17 23.94 6.68
C LYS A 48 9.85 23.35 5.45
N ASN A 49 11.01 23.88 5.04
CA ASN A 49 11.76 23.45 3.86
C ASN A 49 12.79 22.35 4.13
N SER A 50 12.89 21.88 5.38
CA SER A 50 13.81 20.81 5.74
C SER A 50 13.23 19.43 5.48
N THR A 51 14.10 18.42 5.44
CA THR A 51 13.70 17.02 5.35
C THR A 51 13.09 16.55 6.67
N TRP A 52 12.13 15.63 6.57
CA TRP A 52 11.52 14.97 7.70
C TRP A 52 12.09 13.57 7.86
N ASP A 53 12.34 13.15 9.10
CA ASP A 53 12.89 11.83 9.39
C ASP A 53 11.76 10.84 9.64
N TYR A 54 11.76 9.75 8.88
CA TYR A 54 10.82 8.65 8.98
C TYR A 54 11.57 7.33 9.08
N SER A 55 10.87 6.28 9.47
CA SER A 55 11.32 4.90 9.36
C SER A 55 10.24 4.03 8.74
N PHE A 56 10.63 3.06 7.93
CA PHE A 56 9.74 1.99 7.50
C PHE A 56 10.17 0.67 8.11
N ARG A 57 9.22 -0.27 8.20
CA ARG A 57 9.50 -1.68 8.48
C ARG A 57 8.91 -2.56 7.40
N THR A 58 9.73 -3.46 6.88
CA THR A 58 9.29 -4.55 6.00
C THR A 58 9.44 -5.88 6.70
N GLU A 59 8.54 -6.81 6.39
CA GLU A 59 8.52 -8.16 6.93
C GLU A 59 8.35 -9.17 5.79
N VAL A 60 8.88 -10.38 5.99
CA VAL A 60 8.72 -11.51 5.08
C VAL A 60 8.10 -12.70 5.79
N ASN A 61 7.22 -13.43 5.11
CA ASN A 61 6.49 -14.57 5.65
C ASN A 61 6.30 -15.68 4.60
N GLY A 62 5.99 -16.90 5.02
CA GLY A 62 5.82 -18.05 4.14
C GLY A 62 7.08 -18.46 3.37
N LEU A 63 8.27 -18.32 3.96
CA LEU A 63 9.54 -18.69 3.31
C LEU A 63 9.80 -20.20 3.30
N GLU A 64 10.51 -20.68 2.27
CA GLU A 64 10.96 -22.08 2.20
C GLU A 64 12.14 -22.33 3.15
N ILE A 65 12.07 -23.44 3.89
CA ILE A 65 13.14 -23.83 4.83
C ILE A 65 14.41 -24.20 4.05
N GLY A 66 15.51 -23.52 4.37
CA GLY A 66 16.82 -23.81 3.77
C GLY A 66 17.10 -23.07 2.45
N ALA A 67 16.16 -22.23 2.00
CA ALA A 67 16.39 -21.27 0.93
C ALA A 67 16.92 -19.94 1.50
N SER A 68 17.51 -19.12 0.64
CA SER A 68 17.94 -17.75 0.96
C SER A 68 17.28 -16.78 0.00
N TYR A 69 16.82 -15.66 0.54
CA TYR A 69 16.11 -14.63 -0.21
C TYR A 69 16.81 -13.28 -0.11
N THR A 70 16.53 -12.45 -1.11
CA THR A 70 16.95 -11.06 -1.17
C THR A 70 15.74 -10.20 -1.50
N ALA A 71 15.52 -9.15 -0.71
CA ALA A 71 14.52 -8.14 -1.00
C ALA A 71 15.18 -6.84 -1.47
N VAL A 72 14.54 -6.18 -2.44
CA VAL A 72 14.91 -4.85 -2.91
C VAL A 72 13.77 -3.90 -2.57
N ILE A 73 14.08 -2.85 -1.82
CA ILE A 73 13.12 -1.87 -1.33
C ILE A 73 13.48 -0.51 -1.93
N ILE A 74 12.53 0.13 -2.60
CA ILE A 74 12.74 1.37 -3.34
C ILE A 74 11.70 2.39 -2.88
N ILE A 75 12.16 3.62 -2.61
CA ILE A 75 11.26 4.76 -2.39
C ILE A 75 11.27 5.66 -3.62
N LYS A 76 10.08 6.03 -4.09
CA LYS A 76 9.88 6.99 -5.18
C LYS A 76 8.93 8.10 -4.74
N GLU A 77 9.12 9.27 -5.34
CA GLU A 77 8.17 10.38 -5.25
C GLU A 77 7.18 10.29 -6.41
N PHE A 78 5.90 10.55 -6.15
CA PHE A 78 4.90 10.53 -7.21
C PHE A 78 5.18 11.59 -8.28
N GLY A 79 5.03 11.20 -9.54
CA GLY A 79 5.28 12.08 -10.69
C GLY A 79 6.75 12.23 -11.10
N PHE A 80 7.67 11.57 -10.40
CA PHE A 80 9.10 11.56 -10.72
C PHE A 80 9.60 10.13 -10.99
N GLU A 81 10.52 9.99 -11.95
CA GLU A 81 11.13 8.68 -12.25
C GLU A 81 12.29 8.34 -11.31
N ASP A 82 12.87 9.36 -10.66
CA ASP A 82 14.04 9.23 -9.81
C ASP A 82 13.76 8.47 -8.52
N TRP A 83 14.69 7.59 -8.16
CA TRP A 83 14.66 6.86 -6.90
C TRP A 83 15.17 7.77 -5.79
N LYS A 84 14.39 7.88 -4.73
CA LYS A 84 14.74 8.67 -3.53
C LYS A 84 15.52 7.85 -2.52
N GLY A 85 15.43 6.52 -2.60
CA GLY A 85 16.23 5.59 -1.83
C GLY A 85 16.11 4.17 -2.35
N VAL A 86 17.15 3.38 -2.15
CA VAL A 86 17.20 1.94 -2.47
C VAL A 86 17.91 1.21 -1.35
N TRP A 87 17.31 0.12 -0.88
CA TRP A 87 17.88 -0.75 0.13
C TRP A 87 17.87 -2.19 -0.36
N TRP A 88 19.02 -2.85 -0.21
CA TRP A 88 19.21 -4.27 -0.51
C TRP A 88 19.23 -5.04 0.80
N TRP A 89 18.18 -5.81 1.04
CA TRP A 89 18.07 -6.68 2.20
C TRP A 89 18.44 -8.10 1.76
N ASN A 90 19.68 -8.49 2.05
CA ASN A 90 20.23 -9.79 1.71
C ASN A 90 20.16 -10.76 2.91
N ASN A 91 20.38 -12.04 2.64
CA ASN A 91 20.49 -13.10 3.65
C ASN A 91 19.22 -13.22 4.49
N ILE A 92 18.08 -13.24 3.81
CA ILE A 92 16.79 -13.53 4.41
C ILE A 92 16.62 -15.04 4.43
N GLU A 93 16.65 -15.64 5.61
CA GLU A 93 16.65 -17.11 5.76
C GLU A 93 15.56 -17.61 6.71
N THR A 94 14.87 -16.69 7.41
CA THR A 94 13.91 -17.02 8.46
C THR A 94 12.57 -16.35 8.23
N ASP A 95 11.51 -17.11 8.48
CA ASP A 95 10.13 -16.61 8.45
C ASP A 95 9.89 -15.54 9.53
N GLY A 96 9.14 -14.49 9.20
CA GLY A 96 8.88 -13.36 10.09
C GLY A 96 10.08 -12.43 10.32
N GLN A 97 11.16 -12.57 9.52
CA GLN A 97 12.29 -11.64 9.61
C GLN A 97 11.83 -10.23 9.25
N GLN A 98 12.36 -9.23 9.94
CA GLN A 98 12.01 -7.83 9.77
C GLN A 98 13.24 -7.00 9.37
N TYR A 99 12.98 -5.89 8.68
CA TYR A 99 13.99 -4.94 8.24
C TYR A 99 13.48 -3.51 8.44
N ASP A 100 14.05 -2.85 9.45
CA ASP A 100 13.73 -1.49 9.83
C ASP A 100 14.80 -0.52 9.32
N HIS A 101 14.39 0.52 8.60
CA HIS A 101 15.30 1.55 8.10
C HIS A 101 14.75 2.94 8.31
N ALA A 102 15.63 3.84 8.76
CA ALA A 102 15.37 5.27 8.82
C ALA A 102 15.80 5.96 7.52
N PHE A 103 15.06 6.98 7.13
CA PHE A 103 15.32 7.80 5.95
C PHE A 103 14.80 9.22 6.15
N SER A 104 15.35 10.16 5.39
CA SER A 104 14.98 11.58 5.47
C SER A 104 14.64 12.11 4.09
N LEU A 105 13.46 12.69 3.93
CA LEU A 105 12.98 13.20 2.64
C LEU A 105 12.20 14.51 2.82
N PRO A 106 12.15 15.36 1.78
CA PRO A 106 11.32 16.55 1.82
C PRO A 106 9.83 16.17 1.82
N ARG A 107 8.98 17.13 2.17
CA ARG A 107 7.52 16.95 2.12
C ARG A 107 7.07 16.52 0.73
N GLY A 108 6.07 15.65 0.68
CA GLY A 108 5.58 15.14 -0.60
C GLY A 108 4.83 13.83 -0.49
N CYS A 109 4.42 13.33 -1.65
CA CYS A 109 3.77 12.04 -1.82
C CYS A 109 4.79 11.03 -2.29
N TYR A 110 4.86 9.88 -1.60
CA TYR A 110 5.83 8.85 -1.89
C TYR A 110 5.21 7.46 -1.88
N SER A 111 5.87 6.52 -2.55
CA SER A 111 5.58 5.09 -2.43
C SER A 111 6.84 4.31 -2.10
N ILE A 112 6.69 3.31 -1.24
CA ILE A 112 7.66 2.23 -1.05
C ILE A 112 7.20 1.07 -1.92
N SER A 113 8.07 0.60 -2.80
CA SER A 113 7.91 -0.69 -3.46
C SER A 113 8.93 -1.66 -2.89
N ALA A 114 8.48 -2.85 -2.49
CA ALA A 114 9.35 -3.91 -2.01
C ALA A 114 9.14 -5.16 -2.86
N SER A 115 10.23 -5.76 -3.35
CA SER A 115 10.19 -6.96 -4.19
C SER A 115 11.12 -8.01 -3.61
N LEU A 116 10.62 -9.24 -3.46
CA LEU A 116 11.30 -10.40 -2.91
C LEU A 116 11.72 -11.35 -4.03
N TYR A 117 12.94 -11.85 -3.93
CA TYR A 117 13.56 -12.77 -4.88
C TYR A 117 14.25 -13.89 -4.12
N GLU A 118 14.37 -15.05 -4.77
CA GLU A 118 15.37 -16.03 -4.34
C GLU A 118 16.78 -15.45 -4.59
N SER A 119 17.67 -15.51 -3.60
CA SER A 119 18.98 -14.87 -3.67
C SER A 119 19.82 -15.39 -4.84
N GLN A 120 19.75 -16.69 -5.12
CA GLN A 120 20.53 -17.31 -6.21
C GLN A 120 20.06 -16.79 -7.58
N ASP A 121 18.75 -16.76 -7.81
CA ASP A 121 18.16 -16.27 -9.05
C ASP A 121 18.58 -14.80 -9.31
N LEU A 122 18.37 -13.94 -8.32
CA LEU A 122 18.73 -12.52 -8.40
C LEU A 122 20.23 -12.28 -8.60
N SER A 123 21.08 -13.04 -7.91
CA SER A 123 22.53 -12.90 -8.03
C SER A 123 23.07 -13.37 -9.38
N SER A 124 22.38 -14.31 -10.04
CA SER A 124 22.79 -14.88 -11.31
C SER A 124 22.44 -13.99 -12.50
N ASP A 125 21.24 -13.39 -12.49
CA ASP A 125 20.77 -12.47 -13.52
C ASP A 125 19.78 -11.46 -12.95
N VAL A 126 20.29 -10.32 -12.49
CA VAL A 126 19.49 -9.22 -11.92
C VAL A 126 18.38 -8.74 -12.87
N LYS A 127 18.55 -8.86 -14.19
CA LYS A 127 17.58 -8.35 -15.17
C LYS A 127 16.40 -9.29 -15.39
N ASN A 128 16.63 -10.60 -15.24
CA ASN A 128 15.65 -11.63 -15.55
C ASN A 128 15.20 -12.42 -14.31
N ALA A 129 15.67 -12.04 -13.12
CA ALA A 129 15.29 -12.65 -11.86
C ALA A 129 13.77 -12.63 -11.66
N THR A 130 13.24 -13.76 -11.18
CA THR A 130 11.83 -13.97 -10.93
C THR A 130 11.44 -13.31 -9.63
N ILE A 131 10.48 -12.38 -9.70
CA ILE A 131 9.86 -11.81 -8.51
C ILE A 131 8.96 -12.88 -7.89
N LEU A 132 9.22 -13.23 -6.63
CA LEU A 132 8.39 -14.16 -5.86
C LEU A 132 7.16 -13.45 -5.30
N SER A 133 7.38 -12.27 -4.73
CA SER A 133 6.34 -11.42 -4.19
C SER A 133 6.77 -9.96 -4.29
N ASP A 134 5.82 -9.08 -4.54
CA ASP A 134 6.01 -7.65 -4.48
C ASP A 134 4.84 -6.96 -3.78
N THR A 135 5.12 -5.80 -3.23
CA THR A 135 4.12 -4.96 -2.59
C THR A 135 4.44 -3.49 -2.82
N MET A 136 3.41 -2.66 -2.78
CA MET A 136 3.51 -1.21 -2.85
C MET A 136 2.73 -0.58 -1.71
N PHE A 137 3.36 0.35 -1.01
CA PHE A 137 2.77 1.10 0.09
C PHE A 137 2.94 2.60 -0.16
N GLU A 138 1.82 3.32 -0.27
CA GLU A 138 1.81 4.76 -0.48
C GLU A 138 1.77 5.49 0.86
N PHE A 139 2.51 6.59 0.98
CA PHE A 139 2.58 7.37 2.21
C PHE A 139 2.89 8.84 1.93
N THR A 140 2.61 9.67 2.94
CA THR A 140 2.83 11.12 2.88
C THR A 140 3.92 11.51 3.87
N ILE A 141 4.81 12.39 3.42
CA ILE A 141 5.80 13.04 4.27
C ILE A 141 5.37 14.48 4.53
N GLY A 142 5.33 14.85 5.80
CA GLY A 142 4.89 16.16 6.27
C GLY A 142 3.47 16.11 6.86
N THR A 143 2.90 17.30 7.05
CA THR A 143 1.56 17.48 7.63
C THR A 143 0.46 17.55 6.59
N GLY A 144 0.80 17.64 5.30
CA GLY A 144 -0.18 17.72 4.22
C GLY A 144 -0.88 16.40 3.93
N THR A 145 -1.65 16.40 2.85
CA THR A 145 -2.33 15.21 2.32
C THR A 145 -1.98 14.98 0.86
N CYS A 146 -2.07 13.73 0.42
CA CYS A 146 -1.84 13.32 -0.96
C CYS A 146 -3.16 12.94 -1.63
N THR A 147 -3.48 13.55 -2.77
CA THR A 147 -4.61 13.16 -3.62
C THR A 147 -4.08 12.97 -5.03
N ASP A 148 -4.25 11.77 -5.59
CA ASP A 148 -3.75 11.40 -6.93
C ASP A 148 -2.25 11.73 -7.15
N GLY A 149 -1.43 11.52 -6.12
CA GLY A 149 0.01 11.80 -6.15
C GLY A 149 0.38 13.29 -6.02
N VAL A 150 -0.59 14.18 -5.87
CA VAL A 150 -0.36 15.62 -5.65
C VAL A 150 -0.40 15.95 -4.16
N TYR A 151 0.69 16.53 -3.66
CA TYR A 151 0.81 16.95 -2.27
C TYR A 151 0.15 18.31 -2.04
N SER A 152 -0.74 18.39 -1.04
CA SER A 152 -1.40 19.62 -0.61
C SER A 152 -1.07 19.91 0.85
N GLU A 153 -0.50 21.08 1.11
CA GLU A 153 -0.20 21.53 2.47
C GLU A 153 -1.49 21.76 3.27
N GLU A 154 -1.48 21.42 4.54
CA GLU A 154 -2.52 21.87 5.46
C GLU A 154 -2.43 23.40 5.58
N THR A 155 -3.56 24.07 5.33
CA THR A 155 -3.66 25.50 5.62
C THR A 155 -3.80 25.67 7.12
N ASP A 156 -2.80 26.27 7.74
CA ASP A 156 -2.91 26.75 9.11
C ASP A 156 -4.11 27.73 9.13
N GLN A 157 -5.28 27.30 9.62
CA GLN A 157 -6.36 28.21 10.02
C GLN A 157 -5.91 28.94 11.28
N ASN A 158 -4.86 29.75 11.13
CA ASN A 158 -4.52 30.72 12.12
C ASN A 158 -5.64 31.76 12.01
N ASN A 159 -6.60 31.69 12.92
CA ASN A 159 -7.54 32.76 13.22
C ASN A 159 -6.71 33.97 13.68
N GLY A 160 -6.11 34.65 12.70
CA GLY A 160 -5.74 36.04 12.83
C GLY A 160 -7.05 36.80 12.99
N SER A 161 -7.49 36.95 14.23
CA SER A 161 -8.34 38.06 14.63
C SER A 161 -7.56 39.33 14.33
N GLU A 162 -7.56 39.75 13.06
CA GLU A 162 -7.27 41.12 12.69
C GLU A 162 -8.39 41.97 13.29
N ASP A 163 -8.10 42.51 14.48
CA ASP A 163 -8.80 43.64 15.08
C ASP A 163 -8.75 44.83 14.10
N THR A 164 -9.65 44.81 13.12
CA THR A 164 -9.97 46.01 12.34
C THR A 164 -11.25 46.58 12.92
N LYS A 165 -11.06 47.54 13.84
CA LYS A 165 -12.09 48.50 14.24
C LYS A 165 -12.76 49.07 12.99
N ALA A 166 -14.00 48.64 12.73
CA ALA A 166 -14.94 49.37 11.90
C ALA A 166 -16.22 49.54 12.72
N ASP A 167 -16.45 50.77 13.16
CA ASP A 167 -17.67 51.22 13.82
C ASP A 167 -18.90 50.82 13.01
N ILE A 168 -19.75 49.94 13.53
CA ILE A 168 -21.13 49.79 13.07
C ILE A 168 -22.04 49.76 14.30
N LYS A 169 -22.91 50.77 14.33
CA LYS A 169 -23.87 51.06 15.39
C LYS A 169 -24.77 49.87 15.74
N ASN A 170 -24.96 49.69 17.04
CA ASN A 170 -25.97 48.84 17.66
C ASN A 170 -27.37 49.07 17.08
N SER A 171 -28.06 47.99 16.75
CA SER A 171 -29.51 47.88 16.85
C SER A 171 -29.83 46.52 17.41
N ASP A 172 -30.44 46.52 18.60
CA ASP A 172 -30.92 45.36 19.33
C ASP A 172 -31.97 44.55 18.53
N GLY A 173 -32.02 43.23 18.77
CA GLY A 173 -33.13 42.39 18.32
C GLY A 173 -32.84 40.90 18.25
N ASP A 174 -32.92 40.25 19.41
CA ASP A 174 -33.28 38.85 19.64
C ASP A 174 -32.31 37.70 19.32
N SER A 175 -32.02 36.96 20.39
CA SER A 175 -31.28 35.69 20.43
C SER A 175 -32.15 34.52 19.96
N MET A 176 -31.58 33.63 19.14
CA MET A 176 -31.90 32.19 19.17
C MET A 176 -30.60 31.38 19.04
N PRO A 177 -30.35 30.41 19.94
CA PRO A 177 -29.24 29.47 19.82
C PRO A 177 -29.66 28.20 19.05
N GLY A 178 -28.73 27.60 18.30
CA GLY A 178 -28.76 26.16 18.03
C GLY A 178 -29.18 25.72 16.62
N PHE A 179 -28.21 25.09 15.94
CA PHE A 179 -28.30 24.07 14.88
C PHE A 179 -28.93 24.43 13.52
N GLY A 180 -28.11 24.23 12.48
CA GLY A 180 -28.58 23.68 11.21
C GLY A 180 -28.40 24.59 10.00
N ILE A 181 -27.42 24.26 9.15
CA ILE A 181 -27.58 24.50 7.70
C ILE A 181 -27.26 23.20 6.97
N MET A 182 -28.34 22.51 6.61
CA MET A 182 -28.41 21.40 5.68
C MET A 182 -28.51 22.01 4.28
N LEU A 183 -27.52 21.81 3.41
CA LEU A 183 -27.58 22.26 2.02
C LEU A 183 -28.04 21.10 1.13
N CYS A 184 -29.35 21.04 0.86
CA CYS A 184 -29.92 20.25 -0.23
C CYS A 184 -30.65 21.13 -1.25
N LEU A 185 -30.08 21.15 -2.46
CA LEU A 185 -30.66 20.95 -3.80
C LEU A 185 -31.71 21.91 -4.41
N LEU A 186 -31.52 22.06 -5.74
CA LEU A 186 -32.45 22.15 -6.90
C LEU A 186 -32.09 23.35 -7.81
N GLY A 187 -31.99 23.32 -9.14
CA GLY A 187 -32.14 22.30 -10.18
C GLY A 187 -32.36 22.95 -11.58
N ILE A 188 -31.68 22.43 -12.61
CA ILE A 188 -32.03 22.21 -14.06
C ILE A 188 -32.47 23.37 -14.99
N VAL A 189 -31.90 23.40 -16.22
CA VAL A 189 -32.48 23.48 -17.61
C VAL A 189 -31.37 24.02 -18.56
N GLY A 190 -31.06 23.55 -19.77
CA GLY A 190 -31.61 22.57 -20.72
C GLY A 190 -30.80 22.63 -22.03
N SER A 191 -30.80 21.53 -22.79
CA SER A 191 -29.99 21.19 -23.97
C SER A 191 -30.27 21.98 -25.26
N SER A 192 -29.30 22.01 -26.19
CA SER A 192 -29.57 21.99 -27.65
C SER A 192 -28.39 21.39 -28.42
N PHE A 193 -28.64 20.24 -29.07
CA PHE A 193 -27.79 19.66 -30.10
C PHE A 193 -27.95 20.43 -31.40
N ILE A 194 -26.85 20.79 -32.07
CA ILE A 194 -26.86 21.09 -33.51
C ILE A 194 -25.99 20.05 -34.19
N VAL A 195 -26.67 19.16 -34.91
CA VAL A 195 -26.11 18.32 -35.96
C VAL A 195 -25.91 19.20 -37.18
N THR A 196 -24.70 19.21 -37.73
CA THR A 196 -24.49 19.63 -39.12
C THR A 196 -23.59 18.62 -39.82
N ARG A 197 -24.21 17.80 -40.67
CA ARG A 197 -23.57 16.97 -41.69
C ARG A 197 -23.77 17.67 -43.03
N ARG A 198 -22.69 17.85 -43.79
CA ARG A 198 -22.62 18.15 -45.25
C ARG A 198 -21.13 18.27 -45.60
N ASN A 199 -20.59 17.75 -46.68
CA ASN A 199 -21.04 16.83 -47.73
C ASN A 199 -19.75 16.27 -48.33
#